data_AF-A0A1F9FQG7-F1
#
_entry.id   AF-A0A1F9FQG7-F1
#
_cell.length_a   1.000
_cell.length_b   1.000
_cell.length_c   1.000
_cell.angle_alpha   90.00
_cell.angle_beta   90.00
_cell.angle_gamma   90.00
#
_symmetry.space_group_name_H-M   'P 1'
#
loop_
_entity.id
_entity.type
_entity.pdbx_description
1 polymer ?
#
loop_
_entity_poly.entity_id
_entity_poly.type
_entity_poly.pdbx_seq_one_letter_code
_entity_poly.pdbx_strand_id
1 'polypeptide(L)'
;MAKRSSSPSAESLGYPEIEALLDSENFNELNDVFSKVHDALDDISRKKRGLKKGRDAQKVMTALEMTMELFRELLSIKYTLQEKSKNKK
;
A
#
# COMPACT_ATOMS: atom_id res chain seq x y z
N MET A 1 -10.31 -18.54 -38.97
CA MET A 1 -10.56 -18.69 -37.53
C MET A 1 -10.08 -17.42 -36.83
N ALA A 2 -10.96 -16.74 -36.09
CA ALA A 2 -10.66 -15.46 -35.46
C ALA A 2 -10.13 -15.62 -34.02
N LYS A 3 -9.30 -14.63 -33.64
CA LYS A 3 -8.99 -14.12 -32.29
C LYS A 3 -8.28 -15.06 -31.30
N ARG A 4 -7.08 -14.62 -30.91
CA ARG A 4 -6.84 -14.14 -29.54
C ARG A 4 -5.82 -13.00 -29.60
N SER A 5 -6.32 -11.78 -29.47
CA SER A 5 -5.53 -10.60 -29.16
C SER A 5 -4.91 -10.82 -27.79
N SER A 6 -3.62 -11.10 -27.75
CA SER A 6 -2.83 -10.99 -26.52
C SER A 6 -2.93 -9.54 -26.06
N SER A 7 -3.63 -9.31 -24.96
CA SER A 7 -3.56 -8.07 -24.18
C SER A 7 -2.08 -7.70 -24.00
N PRO A 8 -1.71 -6.41 -23.99
CA PRO A 8 -0.34 -6.03 -23.64
C PRO A 8 -0.09 -6.57 -22.23
N SER A 9 0.82 -7.53 -22.11
CA SER A 9 1.33 -7.96 -20.82
C SER A 9 1.90 -6.73 -20.15
N ALA A 10 1.27 -6.27 -19.07
CA ALA A 10 1.82 -5.21 -18.25
C ALA A 10 3.24 -5.63 -17.87
N GLU A 11 4.24 -4.91 -18.37
CA GLU A 11 5.62 -5.10 -17.98
C GLU A 11 5.66 -4.90 -16.46
N SER A 12 5.95 -5.97 -15.72
CA SER A 12 6.09 -5.89 -14.26
C SER A 12 7.15 -4.84 -13.94
N LEU A 13 6.82 -3.93 -13.03
CA LEU A 13 7.69 -2.87 -12.53
C LEU A 13 8.74 -3.43 -11.55
N GLY A 14 8.75 -4.75 -11.32
CA GLY A 14 9.69 -5.46 -10.46
C GLY A 14 9.22 -5.59 -9.02
N TYR A 15 7.93 -5.31 -8.73
CA TYR A 15 7.35 -5.39 -7.38
C TYR A 15 6.09 -6.26 -7.38
N PRO A 16 6.23 -7.58 -7.54
CA PRO A 16 5.10 -8.47 -7.81
C PRO A 16 4.04 -8.46 -6.69
N GLU A 17 4.44 -8.34 -5.43
CA GLU A 17 3.50 -8.28 -4.30
C GLU A 17 2.71 -6.96 -4.27
N ILE A 18 3.36 -5.84 -4.61
CA ILE A 18 2.72 -4.52 -4.67
C ILE A 18 1.75 -4.48 -5.85
N GLU A 19 2.17 -4.99 -7.01
CA GLU A 19 1.32 -5.12 -8.20
C GLU A 19 0.08 -5.96 -7.91
N ALA A 20 0.26 -7.12 -7.27
CA ALA A 20 -0.86 -7.99 -6.88
C ALA A 20 -1.83 -7.31 -5.90
N LEU A 21 -1.32 -6.54 -4.93
CA LEU A 21 -2.15 -5.74 -4.02
C LEU A 21 -2.94 -4.66 -4.75
N LEU A 22 -2.29 -3.92 -5.66
CA LEU A 22 -2.95 -2.88 -6.45
C LEU A 22 -3.98 -3.45 -7.40
N ASP A 23 -3.73 -4.59 -8.02
CA ASP A 23 -4.65 -5.23 -8.96
C ASP A 23 -5.85 -5.86 -8.27
N SER A 24 -5.61 -6.58 -7.17
CA SER A 24 -6.68 -7.23 -6.38
C SER A 24 -7.45 -6.26 -5.49
N GLU A 25 -6.87 -5.10 -5.16
CA GLU A 25 -7.39 -4.10 -4.22
C GLU A 25 -7.73 -4.70 -2.83
N ASN A 26 -7.16 -5.87 -2.51
CA ASN A 26 -7.40 -6.55 -1.24
C ASN A 26 -6.31 -6.20 -0.23
N PHE A 27 -6.57 -5.17 0.58
CA PHE A 27 -5.64 -4.70 1.61
C PHE A 27 -5.95 -5.24 3.01
N ASN A 28 -6.86 -6.22 3.15
CA ASN A 28 -7.35 -6.66 4.47
C ASN A 28 -6.23 -7.18 5.38
N GLU A 29 -5.37 -8.06 4.86
CA GLU A 29 -4.24 -8.61 5.60
C GLU A 29 -3.22 -7.52 5.95
N LEU A 30 -2.90 -6.64 5.00
CA LEU A 30 -1.98 -5.52 5.22
C LEU A 30 -2.50 -4.59 6.32
N ASN A 31 -3.79 -4.23 6.27
CA ASN A 31 -4.45 -3.39 7.26
C ASN A 31 -4.42 -4.04 8.65
N ASP A 32 -4.73 -5.34 8.75
CA ASP A 32 -4.69 -6.08 10.02
C ASP A 32 -3.28 -6.09 10.63
N VAL A 33 -2.24 -6.34 9.82
CA VAL A 33 -0.84 -6.29 10.27
C VAL A 33 -0.46 -4.88 10.71
N PHE A 34 -0.79 -3.86 9.92
CA PHE A 34 -0.44 -2.48 10.23
C PHE A 34 -1.13 -2.00 11.51
N SER A 35 -2.40 -2.34 11.72
CA SER A 35 -3.12 -2.05 12.96
C SER A 35 -2.46 -2.70 14.18
N LYS A 36 -2.14 -4.00 14.10
CA LYS A 36 -1.46 -4.72 15.20
C LYS A 36 -0.11 -4.12 15.55
N VAL A 37 0.68 -3.76 14.54
CA VAL A 37 2.00 -3.14 14.74
C VAL A 37 1.84 -1.74 15.32
N HIS A 38 0.89 -0.95 14.82
CA HIS A 38 0.62 0.39 15.31
C HIS A 38 0.21 0.36 16.79
N ASP A 39 -0.69 -0.54 17.18
CA ASP A 39 -1.12 -0.70 18.58
C ASP A 39 0.04 -1.08 19.49
N ALA A 40 0.89 -2.01 19.04
CA ALA A 40 2.09 -2.41 19.79
C ALA A 40 3.08 -1.26 19.97
N LEU A 41 3.25 -0.42 18.93
CA LEU A 41 4.14 0.75 18.97
C LEU A 41 3.57 1.87 19.82
N ASP A 42 2.26 2.12 19.79
CA ASP A 42 1.59 3.10 20.65
C ASP A 42 1.81 2.72 22.12
N ASP A 43 1.62 1.44 22.44
CA ASP A 43 1.90 0.86 23.76
C ASP A 43 3.34 1.09 24.23
N ILE A 44 4.32 0.89 23.33
CA ILE A 44 5.74 1.13 23.60
C ILE A 44 6.02 2.63 23.77
N SER A 45 5.39 3.48 22.98
CA SER A 45 5.57 4.93 23.01
C SER A 45 5.05 5.54 24.32
N ARG A 46 3.94 5.01 24.85
CA ARG A 46 3.30 5.45 26.10
C ARG A 46 3.98 4.91 27.35
N LYS A 47 4.53 3.69 27.29
CA LYS A 47 5.28 3.11 28.42
C LYS A 47 6.56 3.92 28.62
N LYS A 48 6.74 4.53 29.81
CA LYS A 48 7.90 5.38 30.21
C LYS A 48 9.27 4.65 30.23
N ARG A 49 9.42 3.52 29.54
CA ARG A 49 10.67 2.73 29.44
C ARG A 49 11.58 3.30 28.34
N GLY A 50 12.20 4.43 28.65
CA GLY A 50 13.34 5.00 27.90
C GLY A 50 12.93 5.89 26.72
N LEU A 51 13.29 7.18 26.82
CA LEU A 51 12.99 8.23 25.86
C LEU A 51 13.38 7.89 24.41
N LYS A 52 14.47 7.13 24.22
CA LYS A 52 14.92 6.68 22.90
C LYS A 52 13.92 5.71 22.25
N LYS A 53 13.42 4.73 23.00
CA LYS A 53 12.48 3.72 22.48
C LYS A 53 11.14 4.34 22.10
N GLY A 54 10.66 5.31 22.88
CA GLY A 54 9.44 6.05 22.54
C GLY A 54 9.57 6.85 21.25
N ARG A 55 10.72 7.53 21.05
CA ARG A 55 11.02 8.26 19.80
C ARG A 55 11.14 7.33 18.60
N ASP A 56 11.82 6.20 18.76
CA ASP A 56 11.96 5.22 17.69
C ASP A 56 10.60 4.60 17.33
N ALA A 57 9.75 4.31 18.32
CA ALA A 57 8.38 3.84 18.08
C ALA A 57 7.54 4.85 17.30
N GLN A 58 7.59 6.14 17.68
CA GLN A 58 6.91 7.21 16.94
C GLN A 58 7.36 7.30 15.48
N LYS A 59 8.68 7.18 15.22
CA LYS A 59 9.19 7.18 13.83
C LYS A 59 8.64 6.02 13.00
N VAL A 60 8.55 4.84 13.59
CA VAL A 60 8.00 3.66 12.89
C VAL A 60 6.50 3.85 12.63
N MET A 61 5.75 4.39 13.60
CA MET A 61 4.33 4.72 13.39
C MET A 61 4.14 5.69 12.22
N THR A 62 4.92 6.77 12.15
CA THR A 62 4.88 7.71 11.02
C THR A 62 5.24 7.03 9.69
N ALA A 63 6.24 6.13 9.67
CA ALA A 63 6.59 5.40 8.45
C ALA A 63 5.47 4.47 7.96
N LEU A 64 4.72 3.84 8.88
CA LEU A 64 3.55 3.03 8.54
C LEU A 64 2.44 3.89 7.94
N GLU A 65 2.17 5.06 8.52
CA GLU A 65 1.17 6.01 8.00
C GLU A 65 1.53 6.48 6.58
N MET A 66 2.79 6.87 6.36
CA MET A 66 3.29 7.28 5.04
C MET A 66 3.18 6.15 4.01
N THR A 67 3.42 4.90 4.42
CA THR A 67 3.29 3.74 3.52
C THR A 67 1.84 3.54 3.11
N MET A 68 0.89 3.68 4.03
CA MET A 68 -0.54 3.61 3.73
C MET A 68 -1.00 4.76 2.82
N GLU A 69 -0.44 5.95 3.00
CA GLU A 69 -0.69 7.09 2.12
C GLU A 69 -0.19 6.82 0.70
N LEU A 70 1.00 6.25 0.55
CA LEU A 70 1.53 5.85 -0.75
C LEU A 70 0.61 4.87 -1.49
N PHE A 71 0.06 3.87 -0.79
CA PHE A 71 -0.91 2.95 -1.39
C PHE A 71 -2.18 3.66 -1.88
N ARG A 72 -2.68 4.64 -1.13
CA ARG A 72 -3.84 5.46 -1.56
C ARG A 72 -3.51 6.28 -2.80
N GLU A 73 -2.33 6.89 -2.87
CA GLU A 73 -1.88 7.63 -4.05
C GLU A 73 -1.77 6.71 -5.28
N LEU A 74 -1.18 5.52 -5.12
CA LEU A 74 -1.06 4.55 -6.21
C LEU A 74 -2.44 4.11 -6.74
N LEU A 75 -3.41 3.88 -5.86
CA LEU A 75 -4.79 3.57 -6.27
C LEU A 75 -5.46 4.76 -6.99
N SER A 76 -5.26 5.98 -6.50
CA SER A 76 -5.77 7.19 -7.15
C SER A 76 -5.23 7.35 -8.57
N ILE A 77 -3.93 7.10 -8.75
CA ILE A 77 -3.27 7.11 -10.06
C ILE A 77 -3.87 5.99 -10.95
N LYS A 78 -4.02 4.77 -10.42
CA LYS A 78 -4.63 3.64 -11.13
C LYS A 78 -6.01 4.02 -11.68
N TYR A 79 -6.88 4.57 -10.83
CA TYR A 79 -8.22 4.98 -11.25
C TYR A 79 -8.20 6.10 -12.29
N THR A 80 -7.38 7.13 -12.09
CA THR A 80 -7.22 8.23 -13.06
C THR A 80 -6.81 7.71 -14.44
N LEU A 81 -5.90 6.74 -14.50
CA LEU A 81 -5.45 6.14 -15.76
C LEU A 81 -6.55 5.29 -16.42
N GLN A 82 -7.31 4.54 -15.62
CA GLN A 82 -8.45 3.75 -16.11
C GLN A 82 -9.55 4.65 -16.69
N GLU A 83 -9.89 5.77 -16.03
CA GLU A 83 -10.87 6.73 -16.53
C GLU A 83 -10.42 7.37 -17.84
N LYS A 84 -9.18 7.83 -17.93
CA LYS A 84 -8.60 8.39 -19.17
C LYS A 84 -8.60 7.38 -20.32
N SER A 85 -8.44 6.09 -20.02
CA SER A 85 -8.48 5.02 -21.02
C SER A 85 -9.91 4.74 -21.50
N LYS A 86 -10.91 4.88 -20.62
CA LYS A 86 -12.33 4.74 -20.97
C LYS A 86 -12.82 5.90 -21.83
N ASN A 87 -12.38 7.13 -21.54
CA ASN A 87 -12.81 8.34 -22.25
C ASN A 87 -12.15 8.55 -23.63
N LYS A 88 -11.19 7.69 -24.02
CA LYS A 88 -10.54 7.70 -25.35
C LYS A 88 -11.21 6.77 -26.38
N LYS A 89 -12.35 6.17 -26.05
CA LYS A 89 -13.20 5.39 -26.95
C LYS A 89 -14.43 6.21 -27.34
#